data_AF-A0A699YE78-F1
#
_entry.id   AF-A0A699YE78-F1
#
_cell.length_a   1.000
_cell.length_b   1.000
_cell.length_c   1.000
_cell.angle_alpha   90.00
_cell.angle_beta   90.00
_cell.angle_gamma   90.00
#
_symmetry.space_group_name_H-M   'P 1'
#
loop_
_entity.id
_entity.type
_entity.pdbx_description
1 polymer ?
#
loop_
_entity_poly.entity_id
_entity_poly.type
_entity_poly.pdbx_seq_one_letter_code
_entity_poly.pdbx_strand_id
1 'polypeptide(L)' 'MYSKLGGEVQLMGKPAALIYQACLEELGLEPAQVLAVGDSLEHDIRGAAAAGIHSLFIGGGIHADRVLRS' A
#
# COMPACT_ATOMS: atom_id res chain seq x y z
N MET A 1 10.65 9.79 -15.09
CA MET A 1 11.56 10.46 -16.05
C MET A 1 13.00 10.40 -15.54
N TYR A 2 13.27 10.73 -14.27
CA TYR A 2 14.61 10.61 -13.67
C TYR A 2 15.12 9.16 -13.44
N SER A 3 14.27 8.23 -12.98
CA SER A 3 14.66 6.82 -12.85
C SER A 3 15.04 6.17 -14.19
N LYS A 4 14.36 6.56 -15.27
CA LYS A 4 14.64 6.10 -16.64
C LYS A 4 15.94 6.67 -17.22
N LEU A 5 16.51 7.69 -16.58
CA LEU A 5 17.78 8.33 -16.95
C LEU A 5 18.94 7.92 -16.03
N GLY A 6 18.75 6.90 -15.18
CA GLY A 6 19.80 6.35 -14.30
C GLY A 6 19.97 7.08 -12.96
N GLY A 7 19.10 8.05 -12.65
CA GLY A 7 19.08 8.66 -11.31
C GLY A 7 18.47 7.71 -10.29
N GLU A 8 19.07 7.66 -9.09
CA GLU A 8 18.49 6.92 -7.96
C GLU A 8 17.19 7.63 -7.52
N VAL A 9 16.08 6.88 -7.52
CA VAL A 9 14.76 7.40 -7.13
C VAL A 9 14.19 6.49 -6.06
N GLN A 10 14.01 7.04 -4.86
CA GLN A 10 13.26 6.38 -3.80
C GLN A 10 11.80 6.86 -3.84
N LEU A 11 10.88 5.93 -3.98
CA LEU A 11 9.44 6.19 -3.87
C LEU A 11 9.03 6.07 -2.40
N MET A 12 8.63 7.20 -1.80
CA MET A 12 8.21 7.27 -0.40
C MET A 12 6.75 6.88 -0.17
N GLY A 13 5.96 6.74 -1.24
CA GLY A 13 4.52 6.45 -1.17
C GLY A 13 4.18 4.99 -1.50
N LYS A 14 2.94 4.60 -1.24
CA LYS A 14 2.39 3.29 -1.62
C LYS A 14 2.58 3.04 -3.13
N PRO A 15 2.94 1.82 -3.56
CA PRO A 15 3.02 0.58 -2.78
C PRO A 15 4.41 0.31 -2.17
N ALA A 16 5.31 1.29 -2.11
CA ALA A 16 6.65 1.05 -1.56
C ALA A 16 6.58 0.62 -0.10
N ALA A 17 7.37 -0.38 0.30
CA ALA A 17 7.37 -0.91 1.67
C ALA A 17 7.75 0.14 2.73
N LEU A 18 8.53 1.15 2.31
CA LEU A 18 9.06 2.19 3.19
C LEU A 18 7.98 2.95 3.97
N ILE A 19 6.82 3.23 3.35
CA ILE A 19 5.73 3.91 4.04
C ILE A 19 5.10 3.03 5.13
N TYR A 20 4.98 1.73 4.89
CA TYR A 20 4.42 0.79 5.85
C TYR A 20 5.39 0.50 7.00
N GLN A 21 6.69 0.43 6.72
CA GLN A 21 7.73 0.31 7.74
C GLN A 21 7.74 1.53 8.66
N ALA A 22 7.71 2.74 8.10
CA ALA A 22 7.61 3.96 8.88
C ALA A 22 6.35 3.98 9.78
N CYS A 23 5.20 3.54 9.25
CA CYS A 23 3.99 3.41 10.06
C CYS A 23 4.12 2.38 11.18
N LEU A 24 4.72 1.21 10.92
CA LEU A 24 4.92 0.19 11.95
C LEU A 24 5.87 0.66 13.05
N GLU A 25 6.95 1.36 12.69
CA GLU A 25 7.89 1.96 13.63
C GLU A 25 7.21 3.02 14.50
N GLU A 26 6.39 3.89 13.90
CA GLU A 26 5.63 4.92 14.62
C GLU A 26 4.57 4.32 15.56
N LEU A 27 3.92 3.24 15.14
CA LEU A 27 2.92 2.53 15.94
C LEU A 27 3.54 1.63 17.03
N GLY A 28 4.79 1.18 16.84
CA GLY A 28 5.44 0.21 17.72
C GLY A 28 4.72 -1.14 17.76
N LEU A 29 4.10 -1.54 16.64
CA LEU A 29 3.30 -2.76 16.53
C LEU A 29 3.91 -3.74 15.52
N GLU A 30 3.70 -5.03 15.75
CA GLU A 30 4.03 -6.06 14.78
C GLU A 30 3.05 -6.03 13.58
N PRO A 31 3.49 -6.39 12.36
CA PRO A 31 2.63 -6.38 11.17
C PRO A 31 1.29 -7.11 11.33
N ALA A 32 1.29 -8.22 12.08
CA ALA A 32 0.11 -9.03 12.37
C ALA A 32 -0.96 -8.30 13.22
N GLN A 33 -0.60 -7.21 13.89
CA GLN A 33 -1.48 -6.41 14.73
C GLN A 33 -2.10 -5.23 13.97
N VAL A 34 -1.71 -5.02 12.71
CA VAL A 34 -2.12 -3.88 11.90
C VAL A 34 -3.02 -4.33 10.75
N LEU A 35 -4.05 -3.54 10.47
CA LEU A 35 -4.93 -3.70 9.31
C LEU A 35 -4.83 -2.46 8.41
N ALA A 36 -4.30 -2.63 7.22
CA ALA A 36 -4.29 -1.59 6.20
C ALA A 36 -5.66 -1.53 5.49
N VAL A 37 -6.31 -0.37 5.50
CA VAL A 37 -7.60 -0.14 4.83
C VAL A 37 -7.39 0.76 3.63
N GLY A 38 -7.90 0.36 2.46
CA GLY A 38 -7.76 1.16 1.24
C GLY A 38 -8.64 0.69 0.10
N ASP A 39 -8.74 1.52 -0.93
CA ASP A 39 -9.62 1.34 -2.09
C ASP A 39 -8.85 1.08 -3.39
N SER A 40 -7.52 1.00 -3.32
CA SER A 40 -6.66 0.66 -4.45
C SER A 40 -5.95 -0.68 -4.26
N LEU A 41 -6.20 -1.63 -5.18
CA LEU A 41 -5.50 -2.91 -5.17
C LEU A 41 -4.00 -2.74 -5.42
N GLU A 42 -3.64 -1.85 -6.35
CA GLU A 42 -2.26 -1.66 -6.81
C GLU A 42 -1.38 -0.92 -5.81
N HIS A 43 -1.97 -0.04 -5.00
CA HIS A 43 -1.23 0.77 -4.02
C HIS A 43 -1.41 0.22 -2.60
N ASP A 44 -2.64 0.07 -2.13
CA ASP A 44 -2.93 -0.21 -0.72
C ASP A 44 -2.74 -1.68 -0.38
N ILE A 45 -3.42 -2.55 -1.14
CA ILE A 45 -3.45 -3.98 -0.85
C ILE A 45 -2.10 -4.61 -1.18
N ARG A 46 -1.55 -4.28 -2.35
CA ARG A 46 -0.21 -4.73 -2.74
C ARG A 46 0.87 -4.21 -1.80
N GLY A 47 0.78 -2.95 -1.36
CA GLY A 47 1.73 -2.38 -0.40
C GLY A 47 1.68 -3.07 0.97
N ALA A 48 0.47 -3.27 1.50
CA ALA A 48 0.27 -3.95 2.78
C ALA A 48 0.75 -5.42 2.74
N ALA A 49 0.43 -6.15 1.66
CA ALA A 49 0.90 -7.52 1.48
C ALA A 49 2.43 -7.61 1.41
N ALA A 50 3.09 -6.68 0.72
CA ALA A 50 4.56 -6.62 0.67
C ALA A 50 5.20 -6.30 2.03
N ALA A 51 4.46 -5.61 2.91
CA ALA A 51 4.89 -5.31 4.28
C ALA A 51 4.49 -6.39 5.31
N GLY A 52 3.83 -7.48 4.88
CA GLY A 52 3.34 -8.53 5.79
C GLY A 52 2.15 -8.10 6.67
N ILE A 53 1.44 -7.03 6.28
CA ILE A 53 0.32 -6.45 7.02
C ILE A 53 -1.01 -6.99 6.46
N HIS A 54 -1.98 -7.28 7.32
CA HIS A 54 -3.33 -7.64 6.90
C HIS A 54 -4.00 -6.47 6.15
N SER A 55 -4.88 -6.75 5.19
CA SER A 55 -5.52 -5.67 4.43
C SER A 55 -7.02 -5.87 4.23
N LEU A 56 -7.73 -4.75 4.21
CA LEU A 56 -9.16 -4.64 3.90
C LEU A 56 -9.34 -3.75 2.68
N PHE A 57 -9.94 -4.30 1.64
CA PHE A 57 -10.22 -3.60 0.41
C PHE A 57 -11.63 -2.98 0.40
N ILE A 58 -11.71 -1.69 0.14
CA ILE A 58 -12.96 -0.93 0.01
C ILE A 58 -13.36 -0.88 -1.45
N GLY A 59 -14.25 -1.80 -1.84
CA GLY A 59 -14.73 -1.93 -3.22
C GLY A 59 -15.60 -0.78 -3.73
N GLY A 60 -15.96 0.20 -2.89
CA GLY A 60 -16.74 1.38 -3.28
C GLY A 60 -15.92 2.65 -3.58
N GLY A 61 -14.59 2.59 -3.53
CA GLY A 61 -13.72 3.75 -3.81
C GLY A 61 -13.31 3.86 -5.29
N ILE A 62 -12.05 4.20 -5.57
CA ILE A 62 -11.51 4.46 -6.92
C ILE A 62 -11.73 3.29 -7.90
N HIS A 63 -11.91 2.06 -7.40
CA HIS A 63 -12.21 0.88 -8.22
C HIS A 63 -13.69 0.45 -8.20
N ALA A 64 -14.62 1.29 -7.71
CA ALA A 64 -16.05 0.99 -7.62
C ALA A 64 -16.64 0.43 -8.91
N ASP A 65 -16.36 1.08 -10.04
CA ASP A 65 -16.89 0.66 -11.35
C ASP A 65 -16.37 -0.69 -11.83
N ARG A 66 -15.20 -1.13 -11.35
CA ARG A 66 -14.56 -2.40 -11.74
C ARG A 66 -15.00 -3.57 -10.88
N VAL A 67 -15.36 -3.31 -9.62
CA VAL A 67 -15.64 -4.35 -8.62
C VAL A 67 -17.14 -4.57 -8.40
N LEU A 68 -17.98 -3.54 -8.54
CA LEU A 68 -19.43 -3.65 -8.32
C LEU A 68 -20.21 -4.14 -9.56
N ARG A 69 -19.53 -4.42 -10.69
CA ARG A 69 -20.13 -4.88 -11.95
C ARG A 69 -19.73 -6.30 -12.36
N SER A 70 -19.07 -7.06 -11.48
CA SER A 70 -18.81 -8.50 -11.66
C SER A 70 -19.92 -9.35 -11.06
#